data_AF-A0A9D9DPR5-F1
#
_entry.id   AF-A0A9D9DPR5-F1
#
_cell.length_a   1.000
_cell.length_b   1.000
_cell.length_c   1.000
_cell.angle_alpha   90.00
_cell.angle_beta   90.00
_cell.angle_gamma   90.00
#
_symmetry.space_group_name_H-M   'P 1'
#
loop_
_entity.id
_entity.type
_entity.pdbx_description
1 polymer ?
#
loop_
_entity_poly.entity_id
_entity_poly.type
_entity_poly.pdbx_seq_one_letter_code
_entity_poly.pdbx_strand_id
1 'polypeptide(L)'
;MTANPAPVTVLAENKITCLTEPEAKSFIQKRGNSFVAALPQNDMNQCNGILRCAQSGGKKLKQAAFTMAEVLITLGIIGIVAAMTLPAFIANHRKQVMLAKVKHTYNIIANAFERAKVDYGTDINYWYLPESGSQLEKSMFFAETYLLPYLNAPIYCADKPTAPYCFYQVKYLAGNDTANWGPADNNSGTALLLDNGVALSVTVGELATLNPDDPINEAINRIRILFDIDGPKGYNRYGYDVFWLELGGAEGRLKGNNADKNKILPYGYDFSKACDYYISDINYACSRNAQYSGGYCLAYIFCNSWDAGKNYPW
;
A
#
# COMPACT_ATOMS: atom_id res chain seq x y z
N MET A 1 7.18 58.01 -15.25
CA MET A 1 8.49 58.29 -14.63
C MET A 1 8.86 57.01 -13.87
N THR A 2 9.52 56.03 -14.50
CA THR A 2 10.99 55.88 -14.62
C THR A 2 11.66 55.98 -13.25
N ALA A 3 12.53 55.09 -12.77
CA ALA A 3 13.11 53.82 -13.19
C ALA A 3 13.88 53.32 -11.94
N ASN A 4 14.25 52.03 -11.89
CA ASN A 4 15.41 51.58 -11.08
C ASN A 4 16.58 51.36 -12.08
N PRO A 5 17.88 51.56 -11.74
CA PRO A 5 18.67 50.57 -10.97
C PRO A 5 19.84 51.12 -10.08
N ALA A 6 20.53 50.19 -9.39
CA ALA A 6 21.60 50.28 -8.35
C ALA A 6 22.97 50.92 -8.77
N PRO A 7 24.02 51.13 -7.90
CA PRO A 7 24.83 50.07 -7.24
C PRO A 7 25.53 50.36 -5.85
N VAL A 8 26.00 49.28 -5.19
CA VAL A 8 27.22 49.02 -4.34
C VAL A 8 28.11 50.24 -3.94
N THR A 9 28.63 50.45 -2.71
CA THR A 9 29.89 49.85 -2.15
C THR A 9 30.29 50.50 -0.78
N VAL A 10 30.59 49.65 0.23
CA VAL A 10 31.60 49.69 1.34
C VAL A 10 32.18 51.02 1.88
N LEU A 11 32.17 51.21 3.22
CA LEU A 11 33.38 51.27 4.08
C LEU A 11 33.02 51.35 5.58
N ALA A 12 33.84 50.65 6.37
CA ALA A 12 33.64 50.30 7.77
C ALA A 12 34.26 51.32 8.73
N GLU A 13 33.65 51.56 9.88
CA GLU A 13 34.37 51.92 11.11
C GLU A 13 33.71 51.26 12.33
N ASN A 14 34.34 50.18 12.81
CA ASN A 14 34.06 49.56 14.10
C ASN A 14 34.70 50.40 15.22
N LYS A 15 33.90 51.09 16.04
CA LYS A 15 34.33 51.50 17.40
C LYS A 15 33.85 50.43 18.38
N ILE A 16 34.80 49.70 18.99
CA ILE A 16 34.51 48.83 20.14
C ILE A 16 34.93 49.57 21.41
N THR A 17 33.96 49.77 22.31
CA THR A 17 34.12 50.31 23.66
C THR A 17 34.65 49.21 24.58
N CYS A 18 35.76 49.43 25.28
CA CYS A 18 36.26 48.50 26.29
C CYS A 18 35.48 48.68 27.60
N LEU A 19 34.81 47.62 28.08
CA LEU A 19 34.30 47.55 29.45
C LEU A 19 35.43 47.17 30.40
N THR A 20 35.44 47.76 31.60
CA THR A 20 36.44 47.45 32.63
C THR A 20 35.98 46.27 33.51
N GLU A 21 36.96 45.64 34.16
CA GLU A 21 36.90 44.33 34.82
C GLU A 21 35.79 44.00 35.84
N PRO A 22 35.03 44.95 36.46
CA PRO A 22 33.98 44.55 37.40
C PRO A 22 32.74 43.93 36.72
N GLU A 23 32.48 44.23 35.44
CA GLU A 23 31.21 43.88 34.78
C GLU A 23 31.18 42.49 34.13
N ALA A 24 32.35 41.87 33.89
CA ALA A 24 32.41 40.56 33.23
C ALA A 24 32.10 39.36 34.17
N LYS A 25 32.14 39.57 35.49
CA LYS A 25 32.01 38.48 36.48
C LYS A 25 30.57 37.98 36.71
N SER A 26 29.54 38.71 36.27
CA SER A 26 28.14 38.30 36.46
C SER A 26 27.62 37.30 35.40
N PHE A 27 28.36 37.10 34.30
CA PHE A 27 27.91 36.24 33.18
C PHE A 27 28.50 34.82 33.20
N ILE A 28 29.44 34.52 34.11
CA ILE A 28 30.18 33.26 34.13
C ILE A 28 29.71 32.38 35.30
N GLN A 29 28.43 32.04 35.32
CA GLN A 29 27.99 30.90 36.13
C GLN A 29 26.78 30.18 35.50
N LYS A 30 27.02 29.55 34.36
CA LYS A 30 26.43 28.27 33.91
C LYS A 30 26.62 28.11 32.41
N ARG A 31 27.59 27.30 32.02
CA ARG A 31 27.42 26.12 31.15
C ARG A 31 28.80 25.59 30.81
N GLY A 32 28.90 24.26 30.83
CA GLY A 32 30.14 23.53 30.71
C GLY A 32 30.75 23.57 29.31
N ASN A 33 32.05 23.30 29.32
CA ASN A 33 32.93 22.81 28.27
C ASN A 33 32.92 23.53 26.91
N SER A 34 34.02 24.29 26.74
CA SER A 34 34.66 24.74 25.49
C SER A 34 34.22 26.10 24.95
N PHE A 35 35.14 27.07 24.98
CA PHE A 35 35.11 28.25 24.13
C PHE A 35 36.46 28.38 23.40
N VAL A 36 36.39 28.43 22.08
CA VAL A 36 37.48 28.87 21.21
C VAL A 36 37.24 30.37 20.97
N ALA A 37 38.12 31.22 21.50
CA ALA A 37 38.19 32.61 21.09
C ALA A 37 39.25 32.71 20.00
N ALA A 38 38.83 32.93 18.75
CA ALA A 38 39.73 33.35 17.68
C ALA A 38 40.08 34.82 17.89
N LEU A 39 41.34 35.12 18.20
CA LEU A 39 41.89 36.47 18.11
C LEU A 39 42.36 36.70 16.66
N PRO A 40 42.06 37.85 16.03
CA PRO A 40 42.69 38.22 14.78
C PRO A 40 44.17 38.52 15.01
N GLN A 41 45.04 37.97 14.15
CA GLN A 41 46.45 38.36 14.07
C GLN A 41 46.55 39.78 13.53
N ASN A 42 46.81 40.75 14.41
CA ASN A 42 47.64 41.93 14.14
C ASN A 42 47.69 42.78 15.40
N ASP A 43 48.81 42.68 16.12
CA ASP A 43 49.48 43.76 16.88
C ASP A 43 50.50 43.12 17.83
N MET A 44 51.60 42.64 17.26
CA MET A 44 52.70 41.99 18.01
C MET A 44 53.87 42.96 18.28
N ASN A 45 53.61 44.27 18.36
CA ASN A 45 54.66 45.28 18.57
C ASN A 45 54.33 46.22 19.73
N GLN A 46 54.08 45.69 20.94
CA GLN A 46 54.09 46.52 22.15
C GLN A 46 54.21 45.75 23.48
N CYS A 47 55.07 44.73 23.55
CA CYS A 47 55.49 44.16 24.83
C CYS A 47 57.02 44.10 24.91
N ASN A 48 57.63 45.26 25.14
CA ASN A 48 59.02 45.34 25.58
C ASN A 48 59.06 45.08 27.10
N GLY A 49 59.74 44.01 27.49
CA GLY A 49 60.19 43.79 28.85
C GLY A 49 59.35 42.81 29.67
N ILE A 50 59.92 41.62 29.86
CA ILE A 50 59.67 40.71 30.97
C ILE A 50 58.25 40.11 31.01
N LEU A 51 57.98 39.18 30.09
CA LEU A 51 57.15 38.02 30.41
C LEU A 51 57.95 36.76 30.13
N ARG A 52 58.44 36.14 31.20
CA ARG A 52 58.90 34.75 31.17
C ARG A 52 57.68 33.93 30.79
N CYS A 53 57.65 33.39 29.56
CA CYS A 53 56.69 32.35 29.21
C CYS A 53 56.93 31.16 30.14
N ALA A 54 56.15 31.08 31.22
CA ALA A 54 56.00 29.83 31.93
C ALA A 54 55.42 28.85 30.91
N GLN A 55 56.21 27.86 30.50
CA GLN A 55 55.71 26.69 29.81
C GLN A 55 54.79 25.95 30.78
N SER A 56 53.54 26.41 30.87
CA SER A 56 52.46 25.60 31.40
C SER A 56 52.32 24.44 30.43
N GLY A 57 52.86 23.28 30.83
CA GLY A 57 52.71 22.01 30.14
C GLY A 57 51.22 21.70 29.99
N GLY A 58 50.65 22.17 28.88
CA GLY A 58 49.28 21.89 28.50
C GLY A 58 49.14 20.38 28.36
N LYS A 59 48.48 19.73 29.33
CA LYS A 59 47.94 18.38 29.13
C LYS A 59 47.02 18.47 27.92
N LYS A 60 47.51 18.03 26.76
CA LYS A 60 46.69 17.81 25.56
C LYS A 60 45.53 16.91 25.99
N LEU A 61 44.33 17.45 26.07
CA LEU A 61 43.12 16.64 26.05
C LEU A 61 43.14 15.93 24.70
N LYS A 62 43.47 14.63 24.70
CA LYS A 62 43.43 13.80 23.50
C LYS A 62 41.99 13.81 23.00
N GLN A 63 41.70 14.56 21.95
CA GLN A 63 40.43 14.41 21.23
C GLN A 63 40.44 12.99 20.66
N ALA A 64 39.52 12.16 21.12
CA ALA A 64 39.31 10.83 20.56
C ALA A 64 38.73 11.01 19.15
N ALA A 65 39.61 10.98 18.14
CA ALA A 65 39.21 10.94 16.74
C ALA A 65 39.16 9.48 16.30
N PHE A 66 38.05 9.07 15.70
CA PHE A 66 37.90 7.73 15.14
C PHE A 66 38.94 7.52 14.03
N THR A 67 39.61 6.37 14.04
CA THR A 67 40.51 6.01 12.93
C THR A 67 39.70 5.59 11.70
N MET A 68 40.26 5.77 10.50
CA MET A 68 39.61 5.27 9.28
C MET A 68 39.33 3.76 9.35
N ALA A 69 40.23 2.99 9.98
CA ALA A 69 40.03 1.55 10.18
C ALA A 69 38.83 1.25 11.09
N GLU A 70 38.65 2.00 12.18
CA GLU A 70 37.52 1.85 13.10
C GLU A 70 36.18 2.17 12.44
N VAL A 71 36.13 3.22 11.62
CA VAL A 71 34.93 3.56 10.83
C VAL A 71 34.64 2.49 9.77
N LEU A 72 35.66 1.94 9.10
CA LEU A 72 35.46 0.90 8.08
C LEU A 72 34.99 -0.43 8.68
N ILE A 73 35.54 -0.83 9.83
CA ILE A 73 35.10 -2.05 10.53
C ILE A 73 33.65 -1.90 11.00
N THR A 74 33.29 -0.75 11.57
CA THR A 74 31.91 -0.49 12.04
C THR A 74 30.92 -0.45 10.88
N LEU A 75 31.22 0.23 9.78
CA LEU A 75 30.39 0.21 8.56
C LEU A 75 30.31 -1.19 7.94
N GLY A 76 31.40 -1.96 7.97
CA GLY A 76 31.42 -3.35 7.49
C GLY A 76 30.49 -4.25 8.29
N ILE A 77 30.54 -4.16 9.63
CA ILE A 77 29.65 -4.94 10.51
C ILE A 77 28.18 -4.54 10.30
N ILE A 78 27.88 -3.23 10.30
CA ILE A 78 26.51 -2.74 10.06
C ILE A 78 26.03 -3.17 8.66
N GLY A 79 26.89 -3.13 7.65
CA GLY A 79 26.57 -3.56 6.28
C GLY A 79 26.16 -5.03 6.20
N ILE A 80 26.92 -5.93 6.84
CA ILE A 80 26.60 -7.38 6.87
C ILE A 80 25.27 -7.62 7.59
N VAL A 81 25.09 -7.02 8.78
CA VAL A 81 23.87 -7.20 9.57
C VAL A 81 22.66 -6.63 8.83
N ALA A 82 22.78 -5.44 8.23
CA ALA A 82 21.72 -4.84 7.43
C ALA A 82 21.37 -5.69 6.21
N ALA A 83 22.36 -6.25 5.50
CA ALA A 83 22.11 -7.12 4.36
C ALA A 83 21.32 -8.38 4.72
N MET A 84 21.51 -8.93 5.92
CA MET A 84 20.76 -10.10 6.40
C MET A 84 19.36 -9.76 6.92
N THR A 85 19.18 -8.56 7.50
CA THR A 85 17.94 -8.19 8.20
C THR A 85 16.96 -7.38 7.35
N LEU A 86 17.45 -6.49 6.48
CA LEU A 86 16.61 -5.62 5.66
C LEU A 86 15.68 -6.38 4.71
N PRO A 87 16.10 -7.45 4.00
CA PRO A 87 15.19 -8.16 3.10
C PRO A 87 13.98 -8.77 3.83
N ALA A 88 14.23 -9.43 4.96
CA ALA A 88 13.17 -10.05 5.78
C ALA A 88 12.23 -9.00 6.39
N PHE A 89 12.79 -7.89 6.87
CA PHE A 89 12.00 -6.78 7.41
C PHE A 89 11.12 -6.13 6.35
N ILE A 90 11.66 -5.84 5.17
CA ILE A 90 10.92 -5.23 4.05
C ILE A 90 9.80 -6.17 3.58
N ALA A 91 10.07 -7.47 3.46
CA ALA A 91 9.06 -8.44 3.07
C ALA A 91 7.89 -8.47 4.07
N ASN A 92 8.18 -8.55 5.37
CA ASN A 92 7.16 -8.52 6.42
C ASN A 92 6.38 -7.21 6.44
N HIS A 93 7.06 -6.07 6.28
CA HIS A 93 6.42 -4.77 6.23
C HIS A 93 5.44 -4.67 5.05
N ARG A 94 5.85 -5.09 3.84
CA ARG A 94 4.99 -5.11 2.66
C ARG A 94 3.77 -6.01 2.84
N LYS A 95 3.94 -7.19 3.45
CA LYS A 95 2.83 -8.10 3.79
C LYS A 95 1.80 -7.42 4.71
N GLN A 96 2.25 -6.68 5.72
CA GLN A 96 1.35 -5.96 6.62
C GLN A 96 0.62 -4.80 5.92
N VAL A 97 1.34 -4.05 5.07
CA VAL A 97 0.72 -3.00 4.24
C VAL A 97 -0.34 -3.56 3.30
N MET A 98 -0.05 -4.71 2.67
CA MET A 98 -1.00 -5.43 1.82
C MET A 98 -2.26 -5.79 2.61
N LEU A 99 -2.14 -6.46 3.77
CA LEU A 99 -3.29 -6.85 4.59
C LEU A 99 -4.15 -5.64 5.00
N ALA A 100 -3.52 -4.54 5.39
CA ALA A 100 -4.21 -3.31 5.74
C ALA A 100 -4.99 -2.72 4.56
N LYS A 101 -4.38 -2.66 3.38
CA LYS A 101 -5.03 -2.19 2.14
C LYS A 101 -6.18 -3.10 1.74
N VAL A 102 -5.98 -4.42 1.74
CA VAL A 102 -7.02 -5.41 1.39
C VAL A 102 -8.23 -5.28 2.30
N LYS A 103 -8.02 -5.20 3.62
CA LYS A 103 -9.09 -4.98 4.60
C LYS A 103 -9.81 -3.66 4.37
N HIS A 104 -9.06 -2.60 4.08
CA HIS A 104 -9.63 -1.29 3.80
C HIS A 104 -10.49 -1.29 2.54
N THR A 105 -10.00 -1.87 1.45
CA THR A 105 -10.74 -2.03 0.19
C THR A 105 -12.01 -2.85 0.37
N TYR A 106 -11.93 -3.97 1.09
CA TYR A 106 -13.11 -4.76 1.43
C TYR A 106 -14.16 -3.92 2.16
N ASN A 107 -13.75 -3.12 3.15
CA ASN A 107 -14.66 -2.25 3.89
C ASN A 107 -15.27 -1.15 3.02
N ILE A 108 -14.51 -0.57 2.08
CA ILE A 108 -15.06 0.40 1.12
C ILE A 108 -16.18 -0.23 0.29
N ILE A 109 -15.91 -1.42 -0.26
CA ILE A 109 -16.89 -2.16 -1.07
C ILE A 109 -18.10 -2.53 -0.20
N ALA A 110 -17.88 -3.12 0.97
CA ALA A 110 -18.95 -3.50 1.90
C ALA A 110 -19.83 -2.30 2.29
N ASN A 111 -19.24 -1.15 2.61
CA ASN A 111 -19.98 0.06 2.93
C ASN A 111 -20.79 0.59 1.74
N ALA A 112 -20.26 0.52 0.51
CA ALA A 112 -21.00 0.91 -0.69
C ALA A 112 -22.25 0.03 -0.88
N PHE A 113 -22.12 -1.28 -0.65
CA PHE A 113 -23.24 -2.20 -0.70
C PHE A 113 -24.27 -1.99 0.39
N GLU A 114 -23.85 -1.73 1.64
CA GLU A 114 -24.80 -1.42 2.71
C GLU A 114 -25.60 -0.16 2.40
N ARG A 115 -25.01 0.84 1.73
CA ARG A 115 -25.75 2.02 1.24
C ARG A 115 -26.72 1.68 0.11
N ALA A 116 -26.29 0.88 -0.86
CA ALA A 116 -27.17 0.40 -1.93
C ALA A 116 -28.37 -0.39 -1.39
N LYS A 117 -28.20 -1.18 -0.32
CA LYS A 117 -29.31 -1.87 0.36
C LYS A 117 -30.34 -0.93 0.98
N VAL A 118 -29.94 0.26 1.41
CA VAL A 118 -30.88 1.27 1.94
C VAL A 118 -31.81 1.76 0.84
N ASP A 119 -31.28 1.97 -0.37
CA ASP A 119 -32.03 2.59 -1.47
C ASP A 119 -32.80 1.57 -2.32
N TYR A 120 -32.24 0.37 -2.52
CA TYR A 120 -32.79 -0.66 -3.41
C TYR A 120 -33.40 -1.87 -2.67
N GLY A 121 -33.35 -1.86 -1.34
CA GLY A 121 -33.87 -2.93 -0.49
C GLY A 121 -32.78 -3.86 0.03
N THR A 122 -33.01 -4.41 1.22
CA THR A 122 -32.02 -5.19 1.98
C THR A 122 -31.72 -6.57 1.38
N ASP A 123 -32.62 -7.09 0.55
CA ASP A 123 -32.47 -8.39 -0.09
C ASP A 123 -32.04 -8.24 -1.56
N ILE A 124 -30.75 -8.47 -1.79
CA ILE A 124 -30.05 -8.38 -3.08
C ILE A 124 -30.61 -9.40 -4.08
N ASN A 125 -31.26 -10.48 -3.62
CA ASN A 125 -31.91 -11.43 -4.52
C ASN A 125 -32.99 -10.79 -5.41
N TYR A 126 -33.62 -9.72 -4.92
CA TYR A 126 -34.67 -9.02 -5.63
C TYR A 126 -34.19 -7.77 -6.38
N TRP A 127 -32.89 -7.48 -6.34
CA TRP A 127 -32.33 -6.40 -7.13
C TRP A 127 -32.47 -6.73 -8.61
N TYR A 128 -32.94 -5.75 -9.38
CA TYR A 128 -33.11 -5.92 -10.81
C TYR A 128 -31.75 -6.08 -11.49
N LEU A 129 -31.64 -7.11 -12.33
CA LEU A 129 -30.52 -7.35 -13.23
C LEU A 129 -31.08 -7.58 -14.63
N PRO A 130 -30.46 -7.01 -15.68
CA PRO A 130 -30.89 -7.26 -17.05
C PRO A 130 -30.77 -8.75 -17.40
N GLU A 131 -31.87 -9.35 -17.89
CA GLU A 131 -31.90 -10.76 -18.30
C GLU A 131 -31.21 -10.97 -19.66
N SER A 132 -31.30 -9.98 -20.55
CA SER A 132 -30.66 -9.96 -21.86
C SER A 132 -29.44 -9.02 -21.89
N GLY A 133 -28.57 -9.22 -22.88
CA GLY A 133 -27.34 -8.44 -23.06
C GLY A 133 -26.07 -9.23 -22.78
N SER A 134 -24.95 -8.70 -23.24
CA SER A 134 -23.59 -9.17 -22.97
C SER A 134 -23.25 -9.07 -21.48
N GLN A 135 -22.22 -9.81 -21.04
CA GLN A 135 -21.73 -9.70 -19.66
C GLN A 135 -21.24 -8.29 -19.33
N LEU A 136 -20.67 -7.58 -20.31
CA LEU A 136 -20.30 -6.17 -20.16
C LEU A 136 -21.52 -5.29 -19.84
N GLU A 137 -22.60 -5.36 -20.63
CA GLU A 137 -23.80 -4.54 -20.42
C GLU A 137 -24.44 -4.79 -19.05
N LYS A 138 -24.55 -6.06 -18.65
CA LYS A 138 -25.07 -6.43 -17.32
C LYS A 138 -24.19 -5.91 -16.19
N SER A 139 -22.87 -5.97 -16.37
CA SER A 139 -21.89 -5.50 -15.39
C SER A 139 -21.87 -3.98 -15.28
N MET A 140 -22.00 -3.28 -16.42
CA MET A 140 -22.13 -1.82 -16.48
C MET A 140 -23.39 -1.35 -15.77
N PHE A 141 -24.53 -1.97 -16.06
CA PHE A 141 -25.79 -1.67 -15.38
C PHE A 141 -25.66 -1.82 -13.86
N PHE A 142 -25.05 -2.92 -13.41
CA PHE A 142 -24.87 -3.17 -11.99
C PHE A 142 -23.92 -2.16 -11.34
N ALA A 143 -22.79 -1.86 -12.00
CA ALA A 143 -21.84 -0.87 -11.51
C ALA A 143 -22.47 0.53 -11.42
N GLU A 144 -23.19 0.97 -12.45
CA GLU A 144 -23.84 2.28 -12.51
C GLU A 144 -24.98 2.45 -11.52
N THR A 145 -25.76 1.38 -11.29
CA THR A 145 -26.93 1.44 -10.42
C THR A 145 -26.54 1.27 -8.95
N TYR A 146 -25.70 0.29 -8.64
CA TYR A 146 -25.50 -0.17 -7.25
C TYR A 146 -24.12 0.16 -6.66
N LEU A 147 -23.14 0.59 -7.45
CA LEU A 147 -21.78 0.85 -6.97
C LEU A 147 -21.33 2.31 -7.15
N LEU A 148 -21.38 2.85 -8.37
CA LEU A 148 -20.93 4.20 -8.71
C LEU A 148 -21.56 5.31 -7.86
N PRO A 149 -22.85 5.26 -7.46
CA PRO A 149 -23.42 6.29 -6.59
C PRO A 149 -22.77 6.35 -5.20
N TYR A 150 -22.13 5.26 -4.76
CA TYR A 150 -21.58 5.11 -3.42
C TYR A 150 -20.05 5.00 -3.39
N LEU A 151 -19.40 4.97 -4.56
CA LEU A 151 -17.97 4.86 -4.73
C LEU A 151 -17.41 6.05 -5.52
N ASN A 152 -16.29 6.60 -5.05
CA ASN A 152 -15.56 7.63 -5.77
C ASN A 152 -14.66 6.99 -6.84
N ALA A 153 -15.21 6.76 -8.02
CA ALA A 153 -14.50 6.17 -9.16
C ALA A 153 -14.31 7.19 -10.30
N PRO A 154 -13.22 7.99 -10.30
CA PRO A 154 -12.99 8.99 -11.35
C PRO A 154 -12.77 8.39 -12.74
N ILE A 155 -12.35 7.13 -12.84
CA ILE A 155 -12.19 6.43 -14.11
C ILE A 155 -13.11 5.22 -14.12
N TYR A 156 -13.92 5.12 -15.18
CA TYR A 156 -14.88 4.06 -15.40
C TYR A 156 -14.78 3.56 -16.85
N CYS A 157 -14.75 2.25 -17.02
CA CYS A 157 -14.43 1.58 -18.29
C CYS A 157 -15.66 1.19 -19.12
N ALA A 158 -16.73 2.00 -19.11
CA ALA A 158 -17.93 1.78 -19.91
C ALA A 158 -17.67 1.74 -21.42
N ASP A 159 -17.08 2.81 -21.95
CA ASP A 159 -17.06 3.04 -23.41
C ASP A 159 -15.69 2.78 -24.06
N LYS A 160 -14.68 2.46 -23.24
CA LYS A 160 -13.28 2.28 -23.67
C LYS A 160 -12.62 1.10 -22.94
N PRO A 161 -13.10 -0.14 -23.15
CA PRO A 161 -12.55 -1.33 -22.49
C PRO A 161 -11.06 -1.54 -22.79
N THR A 162 -10.56 -1.00 -23.90
CA THR A 162 -9.14 -1.10 -24.31
C THR A 162 -8.23 -0.02 -23.72
N ALA A 163 -8.72 0.89 -22.88
CA ALA A 163 -7.87 1.89 -22.25
C ALA A 163 -6.86 1.22 -21.30
N PRO A 164 -5.66 1.81 -21.09
CA PRO A 164 -4.58 1.18 -20.32
C PRO A 164 -4.95 0.81 -18.87
N TYR A 165 -5.97 1.44 -18.30
CA TYR A 165 -6.46 1.20 -16.94
C TYR A 165 -7.61 0.17 -16.88
N CYS A 166 -8.17 -0.19 -18.04
CA CYS A 166 -9.34 -1.04 -18.18
C CYS A 166 -8.96 -2.47 -18.59
N PHE A 167 -7.81 -2.64 -19.25
CA PHE A 167 -7.33 -3.93 -19.69
C PHE A 167 -5.86 -4.12 -19.32
N TYR A 168 -5.60 -5.01 -18.37
CA TYR A 168 -4.26 -5.47 -18.01
C TYR A 168 -4.29 -6.95 -17.64
N GLN A 169 -3.14 -7.60 -17.78
CA GLN A 169 -3.02 -9.03 -17.56
C GLN A 169 -2.80 -9.33 -16.08
N VAL A 170 -3.69 -10.15 -15.52
CA VAL A 170 -3.57 -10.68 -14.17
C VAL A 170 -2.84 -12.03 -14.23
N LYS A 171 -2.05 -12.32 -13.20
CA LYS A 171 -1.29 -13.55 -13.05
C LYS A 171 -1.80 -14.35 -11.87
N TYR A 172 -1.79 -15.67 -12.00
CA TYR A 172 -1.97 -16.56 -10.87
C TYR A 172 -0.84 -16.36 -9.85
N LEU A 173 -1.08 -16.80 -8.62
CA LEU A 173 -0.10 -16.74 -7.54
C LEU A 173 1.23 -17.45 -7.92
N ALA A 174 1.16 -18.53 -8.68
CA ALA A 174 2.31 -19.25 -9.22
C ALA A 174 3.13 -18.42 -10.24
N GLY A 175 2.54 -17.36 -10.80
CA GLY A 175 3.19 -16.42 -11.71
C GLY A 175 2.93 -16.66 -13.19
N ASN A 176 2.24 -17.75 -13.55
CA ASN A 176 1.70 -17.94 -14.89
C ASN A 176 0.52 -17.00 -15.14
N ASP A 177 0.37 -16.63 -16.41
CA ASP A 177 -0.71 -15.76 -16.84
C ASP A 177 -2.06 -16.46 -16.66
N THR A 178 -3.08 -15.70 -16.28
CA THR A 178 -4.45 -16.21 -16.33
C THR A 178 -4.87 -16.40 -17.78
N ALA A 179 -5.92 -17.19 -18.02
CA ALA A 179 -6.65 -17.04 -19.27
C ALA A 179 -6.98 -15.54 -19.43
N ASN A 180 -6.99 -15.01 -20.65
CA ASN A 180 -7.21 -13.58 -20.93
C ASN A 180 -8.59 -13.12 -20.42
N TRP A 181 -8.66 -12.76 -19.14
CA TRP A 181 -9.79 -12.14 -18.47
C TRP A 181 -9.30 -10.74 -18.11
N GLY A 182 -9.51 -9.80 -19.01
CA GLY A 182 -9.23 -8.40 -18.72
C GLY A 182 -10.25 -7.89 -17.70
N PRO A 183 -9.90 -6.88 -16.87
CA PRO A 183 -10.85 -6.23 -15.98
C PRO A 183 -12.12 -5.73 -16.67
N ALA A 184 -12.03 -5.34 -17.95
CA ALA A 184 -13.16 -4.94 -18.78
C ALA A 184 -13.06 -5.49 -20.22
N ASP A 185 -14.01 -6.35 -20.61
CA ASP A 185 -14.28 -6.74 -22.00
C ASP A 185 -15.72 -7.30 -22.11
N ASN A 186 -16.21 -7.55 -23.34
CA ASN A 186 -17.57 -8.04 -23.59
C ASN A 186 -17.95 -9.34 -22.82
N ASN A 187 -16.96 -10.14 -22.43
CA ASN A 187 -17.07 -11.43 -21.77
C ASN A 187 -16.61 -11.42 -20.29
N SER A 188 -15.94 -10.37 -19.83
CA SER A 188 -15.34 -10.28 -18.49
C SER A 188 -16.02 -9.25 -17.60
N GLY A 189 -16.79 -8.31 -18.16
CA GLY A 189 -17.54 -7.29 -17.42
C GLY A 189 -16.94 -5.90 -17.56
N THR A 190 -17.08 -5.05 -16.52
CA THR A 190 -16.60 -3.65 -16.52
C THR A 190 -15.59 -3.41 -15.40
N ALA A 191 -14.82 -2.33 -15.50
CA ALA A 191 -13.85 -1.93 -14.47
C ALA A 191 -14.00 -0.47 -14.08
N LEU A 192 -13.63 -0.17 -12.85
CA LEU A 192 -13.63 1.17 -12.25
C LEU A 192 -12.38 1.35 -11.40
N LEU A 193 -11.74 2.51 -11.51
CA LEU A 193 -10.58 2.88 -10.70
C LEU A 193 -11.02 3.90 -9.65
N LEU A 194 -10.81 3.57 -8.39
CA LEU A 194 -11.09 4.43 -7.26
C LEU A 194 -10.03 5.53 -7.12
N ASP A 195 -10.39 6.63 -6.46
CA ASP A 195 -9.50 7.76 -6.16
C ASP A 195 -8.22 7.37 -5.39
N ASN A 196 -8.30 6.32 -4.56
CA ASN A 196 -7.21 5.75 -3.79
C ASN A 196 -6.29 4.82 -4.61
N GLY A 197 -6.56 4.63 -5.91
CA GLY A 197 -5.74 3.82 -6.82
C GLY A 197 -6.15 2.34 -6.92
N VAL A 198 -7.17 1.91 -6.19
CA VAL A 198 -7.71 0.54 -6.26
C VAL A 198 -8.49 0.37 -7.57
N ALA A 199 -8.21 -0.69 -8.32
CA ALA A 199 -9.02 -1.07 -9.48
C ALA A 199 -10.04 -2.14 -9.07
N LEU A 200 -11.31 -1.92 -9.39
CA LEU A 200 -12.39 -2.87 -9.19
C LEU A 200 -12.89 -3.33 -10.55
N SER A 201 -12.90 -4.64 -10.79
CA SER A 201 -13.54 -5.28 -11.93
C SER A 201 -14.81 -5.97 -11.45
N VAL A 202 -15.91 -5.70 -12.14
CA VAL A 202 -17.24 -6.17 -11.80
C VAL A 202 -17.71 -7.05 -12.95
N THR A 203 -18.07 -8.28 -12.62
CA THR A 203 -18.60 -9.25 -13.58
C THR A 203 -19.96 -9.74 -13.09
N VAL A 204 -20.99 -9.45 -13.87
CA VAL A 204 -22.34 -9.99 -13.69
C VAL A 204 -22.58 -10.99 -14.80
N GLY A 205 -22.80 -12.26 -14.44
CA GLY A 205 -22.96 -13.30 -15.45
C GLY A 205 -23.60 -14.59 -14.93
N GLU A 206 -24.14 -15.33 -15.89
CA GLU A 206 -24.70 -16.66 -15.74
C GLU A 206 -23.58 -17.71 -15.79
N LEU A 207 -23.36 -18.43 -14.69
CA LEU A 207 -22.63 -19.70 -14.79
C LEU A 207 -23.67 -20.75 -15.17
N ALA A 208 -23.68 -21.15 -16.45
CA ALA A 208 -24.31 -22.41 -16.83
C ALA A 208 -23.67 -23.50 -15.98
N THR A 209 -24.45 -24.15 -15.13
CA THR A 209 -24.03 -25.39 -14.50
C THR A 209 -23.85 -26.39 -15.64
N LEU A 210 -22.61 -26.60 -16.09
CA LEU A 210 -22.24 -27.60 -17.08
C LEU A 210 -22.33 -29.03 -16.49
N ASN A 211 -23.38 -29.32 -15.73
CA ASN A 211 -23.75 -30.68 -15.42
C ASN A 211 -24.93 -31.04 -16.33
N PRO A 212 -24.69 -31.81 -17.40
CA PRO A 212 -25.76 -32.28 -18.29
C PRO A 212 -26.81 -33.16 -17.58
N ASP A 213 -26.53 -33.57 -16.34
CA ASP A 213 -27.40 -34.41 -15.50
C ASP A 213 -28.25 -33.60 -14.49
N ASP A 214 -28.10 -32.28 -14.42
CA ASP A 214 -28.89 -31.44 -13.50
C ASP A 214 -30.17 -30.91 -14.19
N PRO A 215 -31.37 -31.23 -13.69
CA PRO A 215 -32.63 -30.77 -14.27
C PRO A 215 -32.91 -29.27 -14.02
N ILE A 216 -32.04 -28.57 -13.29
CA ILE A 216 -32.18 -27.15 -12.96
C ILE A 216 -31.40 -26.30 -13.98
N ASN A 217 -32.02 -26.06 -15.13
CA ASN A 217 -31.59 -25.05 -16.12
C ASN A 217 -32.01 -23.64 -15.66
N GLU A 218 -31.78 -23.28 -14.39
CA GLU A 218 -32.01 -21.91 -13.92
C GLU A 218 -30.70 -21.15 -13.99
N ALA A 219 -30.68 -20.11 -14.83
CA ALA A 219 -29.60 -19.14 -14.92
C ALA A 219 -29.33 -18.50 -13.55
N ILE A 220 -28.35 -19.01 -12.79
CA ILE A 220 -27.96 -18.36 -11.54
C ILE A 220 -27.06 -17.18 -11.89
N ASN A 221 -27.63 -15.98 -11.82
CA ASN A 221 -26.85 -14.74 -11.91
C ASN A 221 -25.91 -14.64 -10.69
N ARG A 222 -24.61 -14.75 -10.93
CA ARG A 222 -23.56 -14.48 -9.94
C ARG A 222 -22.89 -13.16 -10.22
N ILE A 223 -22.53 -12.47 -9.15
CA ILE A 223 -21.87 -11.17 -9.19
C ILE A 223 -20.49 -11.35 -8.58
N ARG A 224 -19.46 -11.30 -9.42
CA ARG A 224 -18.08 -11.41 -9.00
C ARG A 224 -17.44 -10.03 -9.04
N ILE A 225 -16.71 -9.70 -8.00
CA ILE A 225 -15.94 -8.46 -7.93
C ILE A 225 -14.49 -8.83 -7.68
N LEU A 226 -13.64 -8.55 -8.66
CA LEU A 226 -12.20 -8.61 -8.50
C LEU A 226 -11.71 -7.22 -8.09
N PHE A 227 -10.83 -7.14 -7.10
CA PHE A 227 -10.18 -5.90 -6.75
C PHE A 227 -8.67 -6.05 -6.75
N ASP A 228 -8.00 -5.06 -7.32
CA ASP A 228 -6.56 -4.87 -7.29
C ASP A 228 -6.25 -3.67 -6.39
N ILE A 229 -5.53 -3.90 -5.29
CA ILE A 229 -5.25 -2.87 -4.29
C ILE A 229 -4.25 -1.80 -4.75
N ASP A 230 -3.44 -2.08 -5.77
CA ASP A 230 -2.45 -1.16 -6.33
C ASP A 230 -2.79 -0.75 -7.78
N GLY A 231 -3.88 -1.32 -8.32
CA GLY A 231 -4.33 -1.12 -9.69
C GLY A 231 -3.31 -1.66 -10.69
N PRO A 232 -3.38 -1.25 -11.98
CA PRO A 232 -2.55 -1.83 -13.04
C PRO A 232 -1.03 -1.63 -12.86
N LYS A 233 -0.62 -0.77 -11.91
CA LYS A 233 0.79 -0.48 -11.59
C LYS A 233 1.41 -1.56 -10.69
N GLY A 234 0.60 -2.44 -10.12
CA GLY A 234 1.01 -3.47 -9.18
C GLY A 234 1.74 -4.64 -9.83
N TYR A 235 1.90 -5.70 -9.05
CA TYR A 235 2.30 -7.02 -9.52
C TYR A 235 1.20 -7.72 -10.33
N ASN A 236 -0.06 -7.26 -10.21
CA ASN A 236 -1.27 -7.78 -10.83
C ASN A 236 -1.36 -9.31 -10.65
N ARG A 237 -1.20 -9.78 -9.41
CA ARG A 237 -1.07 -11.18 -9.04
C ARG A 237 -2.03 -11.56 -7.92
N TYR A 238 -2.74 -12.66 -8.12
CA TYR A 238 -3.63 -13.22 -7.10
C TYR A 238 -2.89 -13.46 -5.78
N GLY A 239 -3.47 -12.97 -4.68
CA GLY A 239 -2.92 -13.11 -3.34
C GLY A 239 -1.78 -12.13 -3.00
N TYR A 240 -1.33 -11.28 -3.93
CA TYR A 240 -0.40 -10.19 -3.59
C TYR A 240 -1.14 -8.86 -3.59
N ASP A 241 -1.81 -8.54 -4.69
CA ASP A 241 -2.56 -7.30 -4.86
C ASP A 241 -3.96 -7.53 -5.43
N VAL A 242 -4.18 -8.65 -6.13
CA VAL A 242 -5.48 -9.03 -6.71
C VAL A 242 -6.23 -10.04 -5.83
N PHE A 243 -7.51 -9.76 -5.57
CA PHE A 243 -8.38 -10.58 -4.74
C PHE A 243 -9.82 -10.64 -5.27
N TRP A 244 -10.55 -11.70 -4.90
CA TRP A 244 -11.91 -11.96 -5.39
C TRP A 244 -12.97 -11.94 -4.28
N LEU A 245 -14.07 -11.25 -4.58
CA LEU A 245 -15.32 -11.26 -3.85
C LEU A 245 -16.42 -11.84 -4.71
N GLU A 246 -17.40 -12.45 -4.06
CA GLU A 246 -18.62 -12.93 -4.71
C GLU A 246 -19.83 -12.50 -3.90
N LEU A 247 -20.85 -12.03 -4.63
CA LEU A 247 -22.24 -11.99 -4.20
C LEU A 247 -23.02 -12.89 -5.14
N GLY A 248 -23.92 -13.72 -4.62
CA GLY A 248 -24.67 -14.62 -5.51
C GLY A 248 -24.28 -16.08 -5.39
N GLY A 249 -25.09 -16.83 -4.65
CA GLY A 249 -25.24 -18.28 -4.78
C GLY A 249 -26.69 -18.61 -4.48
N ALA A 250 -27.40 -19.29 -5.37
CA ALA A 250 -28.77 -19.71 -5.07
C ALA A 250 -28.73 -20.63 -3.84
N GLU A 251 -29.40 -20.24 -2.75
CA GLU A 251 -30.51 -21.04 -2.19
C GLU A 251 -30.72 -22.47 -2.69
N GLY A 252 -29.77 -23.42 -2.69
CA GLY A 252 -30.10 -24.74 -3.25
C GLY A 252 -29.04 -25.83 -3.22
N ARG A 253 -29.48 -27.00 -3.65
CA ARG A 253 -28.80 -28.30 -3.65
C ARG A 253 -27.51 -28.35 -4.51
N LEU A 254 -27.20 -27.28 -5.24
CA LEU A 254 -26.03 -27.14 -6.14
C LEU A 254 -24.96 -26.14 -5.63
N LYS A 255 -25.02 -25.76 -4.35
CA LYS A 255 -24.13 -24.77 -3.70
C LYS A 255 -22.72 -25.32 -3.41
N GLY A 256 -21.75 -24.99 -4.26
CA GLY A 256 -20.31 -25.10 -3.94
C GLY A 256 -19.80 -23.99 -3.00
N ASN A 257 -20.57 -22.92 -2.79
CA ASN A 257 -20.32 -21.90 -1.78
C ASN A 257 -21.62 -21.55 -1.04
N ASN A 258 -21.51 -21.30 0.26
CA ASN A 258 -22.63 -20.85 1.10
C ASN A 258 -22.86 -19.33 0.95
N ALA A 259 -22.69 -18.78 -0.25
CA ALA A 259 -22.79 -17.36 -0.52
C ALA A 259 -24.27 -16.92 -0.52
N ASP A 260 -24.74 -16.48 0.63
CA ASP A 260 -25.95 -15.66 0.76
C ASP A 260 -25.79 -14.41 -0.11
N LYS A 261 -26.72 -14.16 -1.05
CA LYS A 261 -26.66 -12.97 -1.92
C LYS A 261 -26.65 -11.67 -1.14
N ASN A 262 -27.10 -11.69 0.11
CA ASN A 262 -27.12 -10.53 1.01
C ASN A 262 -25.78 -10.27 1.70
N LYS A 263 -24.77 -11.12 1.50
CA LYS A 263 -23.45 -10.98 2.11
C LYS A 263 -22.36 -10.97 1.05
N ILE A 264 -21.44 -10.02 1.15
CA ILE A 264 -20.23 -9.99 0.33
C ILE A 264 -19.20 -10.89 1.00
N LEU A 265 -18.92 -12.02 0.38
CA LEU A 265 -17.95 -12.97 0.91
C LEU A 265 -16.77 -13.10 -0.05
N PRO A 266 -15.58 -13.44 0.46
CA PRO A 266 -14.48 -13.87 -0.39
C PRO A 266 -14.91 -15.04 -1.28
N TYR A 267 -14.39 -15.07 -2.51
CA TYR A 267 -14.71 -16.14 -3.44
C TYR A 267 -14.34 -17.52 -2.86
N GLY A 268 -15.30 -18.45 -2.94
CA GLY A 268 -15.17 -19.82 -2.41
C GLY A 268 -15.16 -19.94 -0.89
N TYR A 269 -15.42 -18.86 -0.14
CA TYR A 269 -15.52 -18.94 1.31
C TYR A 269 -16.74 -19.79 1.74
N ASP A 270 -16.49 -20.74 2.62
CA ASP A 270 -17.46 -21.64 3.22
C ASP A 270 -17.25 -21.69 4.74
N PHE A 271 -18.30 -21.32 5.47
CA PHE A 271 -18.33 -21.33 6.94
C PHE A 271 -18.13 -22.73 7.55
N SER A 272 -18.34 -23.81 6.78
CA SER A 272 -18.14 -25.19 7.24
C SER A 272 -16.67 -25.63 7.23
N LYS A 273 -15.80 -24.89 6.54
CA LYS A 273 -14.40 -25.27 6.32
C LYS A 273 -13.47 -24.55 7.30
N ALA A 274 -12.49 -25.29 7.82
CA ALA A 274 -11.39 -24.71 8.59
C ALA A 274 -10.50 -23.84 7.69
N CYS A 275 -9.81 -22.84 8.24
CA CYS A 275 -9.01 -21.91 7.44
C CYS A 275 -7.90 -22.60 6.64
N ASP A 276 -7.31 -23.69 7.16
CA ASP A 276 -6.26 -24.46 6.45
C ASP A 276 -6.75 -25.10 5.14
N TYR A 277 -8.07 -25.26 4.96
CA TYR A 277 -8.64 -25.71 3.70
C TYR A 277 -8.24 -24.81 2.53
N TYR A 278 -8.18 -23.50 2.74
CA TYR A 278 -7.91 -22.53 1.66
C TYR A 278 -6.45 -22.51 1.21
N ILE A 279 -5.53 -23.14 1.95
CA ILE A 279 -4.12 -23.32 1.58
C ILE A 279 -3.78 -24.77 1.21
N SER A 280 -4.77 -25.67 1.22
CA SER A 280 -4.60 -27.09 0.85
C SER A 280 -4.43 -27.28 -0.65
N ASP A 281 -4.17 -28.51 -1.11
CA ASP A 281 -3.97 -28.83 -2.53
C ASP A 281 -5.31 -28.94 -3.30
N ILE A 282 -6.03 -27.82 -3.38
CA ILE A 282 -7.26 -27.67 -4.16
C ILE A 282 -7.05 -26.67 -5.31
N ASN A 283 -7.88 -26.77 -6.36
CA ASN A 283 -7.66 -26.04 -7.61
C ASN A 283 -7.49 -24.52 -7.46
N TYR A 284 -8.21 -23.87 -6.53
CA TYR A 284 -8.16 -22.42 -6.32
C TYR A 284 -7.40 -21.99 -5.06
N ALA A 285 -6.67 -22.91 -4.43
CA ALA A 285 -6.02 -22.66 -3.16
C ALA A 285 -5.09 -21.44 -3.20
N CYS A 286 -4.89 -20.84 -2.03
CA CYS A 286 -3.80 -19.91 -1.77
C CYS A 286 -2.46 -20.65 -1.64
N SER A 287 -2.08 -21.36 -2.70
CA SER A 287 -0.86 -22.15 -2.82
C SER A 287 -0.33 -22.03 -4.23
N ARG A 288 0.99 -21.90 -4.40
CA ARG A 288 1.63 -21.81 -5.72
C ARG A 288 1.53 -23.11 -6.53
N ASN A 289 1.17 -24.22 -5.89
CA ASN A 289 1.06 -25.52 -6.55
C ASN A 289 -0.33 -25.78 -7.14
N ALA A 290 -1.31 -24.94 -6.83
CA ALA A 290 -2.68 -25.11 -7.31
C ALA A 290 -2.82 -24.72 -8.79
N GLN A 291 -3.71 -25.42 -9.52
CA GLN A 291 -3.96 -25.20 -10.95
C GLN A 291 -4.43 -23.76 -11.26
N TYR A 292 -5.30 -23.20 -10.42
CA TYR A 292 -5.80 -21.82 -10.46
C TYR A 292 -5.35 -21.07 -9.19
N SER A 293 -4.03 -21.07 -8.97
CA SER A 293 -3.43 -20.60 -7.72
C SER A 293 -3.77 -19.15 -7.36
N GLY A 294 -4.16 -18.95 -6.09
CA GLY A 294 -4.37 -17.65 -5.46
C GLY A 294 -5.82 -17.19 -5.35
N GLY A 295 -6.78 -17.88 -5.97
CA GLY A 295 -8.20 -17.48 -5.96
C GLY A 295 -8.80 -17.42 -4.54
N TYR A 296 -8.40 -18.32 -3.64
CA TYR A 296 -8.90 -18.39 -2.26
C TYR A 296 -8.01 -17.67 -1.24
N CYS A 297 -7.02 -16.88 -1.68
CA CYS A 297 -6.18 -16.14 -0.73
C CYS A 297 -6.97 -15.16 0.13
N LEU A 298 -7.98 -14.49 -0.43
CA LEU A 298 -8.84 -13.62 0.36
C LEU A 298 -9.67 -14.41 1.38
N ALA A 299 -10.19 -15.58 1.00
CA ALA A 299 -10.96 -16.45 1.89
C ALA A 299 -10.11 -16.90 3.10
N TYR A 300 -8.85 -17.25 2.86
CA TYR A 300 -7.90 -17.59 3.91
C TYR A 300 -7.61 -16.41 4.86
N ILE A 301 -7.33 -15.21 4.31
CA ILE A 301 -7.09 -13.99 5.12
C ILE A 301 -8.33 -13.65 5.95
N PHE A 302 -9.51 -13.69 5.33
CA PHE A 302 -10.78 -13.40 5.97
C PHE A 302 -11.10 -14.40 7.10
N CYS A 303 -10.90 -15.70 6.84
CA CYS A 303 -11.09 -16.77 7.82
C CYS A 303 -10.20 -16.58 9.06
N ASN A 304 -8.95 -16.16 8.86
CA ASN A 304 -7.99 -15.86 9.91
C ASN A 304 -8.14 -14.44 10.49
N SER A 305 -9.34 -13.84 10.44
CA SER A 305 -9.62 -12.52 11.02
C SER A 305 -8.74 -11.38 10.47
N TRP A 306 -8.51 -11.38 9.15
CA TRP A 306 -7.65 -10.44 8.44
C TRP A 306 -6.15 -10.59 8.71
N ASP A 307 -5.71 -11.80 9.05
CA ASP A 307 -4.31 -12.18 9.17
C ASP A 307 -3.93 -13.19 8.08
N ALA A 308 -2.75 -13.03 7.49
CA ALA A 308 -2.19 -14.03 6.58
C ALA A 308 -1.52 -15.20 7.33
N GLY A 309 -1.23 -15.09 8.63
CA GLY A 309 -0.55 -16.13 9.38
C GLY A 309 0.81 -16.52 8.78
N LYS A 310 1.34 -17.67 9.21
CA LYS A 310 2.67 -18.14 8.78
C LYS A 310 2.66 -18.89 7.44
N ASN A 311 1.56 -19.54 7.11
CA ASN A 311 1.45 -20.43 5.95
C ASN A 311 1.07 -19.69 4.66
N TYR A 312 0.91 -18.36 4.71
CA TYR A 312 0.64 -17.59 3.50
C TYR A 312 1.82 -17.61 2.54
N PRO A 313 1.59 -17.86 1.24
CA PRO A 313 2.64 -17.90 0.23
C PRO A 313 3.09 -16.48 -0.16
N TRP A 314 3.84 -15.81 0.74
CA TRP A 314 4.44 -14.49 0.50
C TRP A 314 5.77 -14.58 -0.25
#